data_AF-A0A4U8T3E7-F1
#
_entry.id   AF-A0A4U8T3E7-F1
#
_cell.length_a   1.000
_cell.length_b   1.000
_cell.length_c   1.000
_cell.angle_alpha   90.00
_cell.angle_beta   90.00
_cell.angle_gamma   90.00
#
_symmetry.space_group_name_H-M   'P 1'
#
loop_
_entity.id
_entity.type
_entity.pdbx_description
1 polymer ?
#
loop_
_entity_poly.entity_id
_entity_poly.type
_entity_poly.pdbx_seq_one_letter_code
_entity_poly.pdbx_strand_id
1 'polypeptide(L)'
;YQFNGGKIDEEYYNKVLKYFDTDLESLDWEYIQENLKVNDRGTYWYEFEKYHDRIYQDFTLLFKDNQARRDNIKNIMFYVNWDKIRPLPAGNEGTGFFLGSVPISCIYFKKD
;
A
#
# COMPACT_ATOMS: atom_id res chain seq x y z
N TYR A 1 6.59 -12.14 -1.81
CA TYR A 1 6.58 -12.11 -3.28
C TYR A 1 7.51 -10.96 -3.69
N GLN A 2 8.65 -11.27 -4.32
CA GLN A 2 9.55 -10.26 -4.90
C GLN A 2 9.13 -10.07 -6.36
N PHE A 3 8.86 -8.83 -6.77
CA PHE A 3 8.58 -8.48 -8.16
C PHE A 3 9.85 -8.71 -8.98
N ASN A 4 9.81 -9.73 -9.84
CA ASN A 4 10.95 -10.15 -10.67
C ASN A 4 11.09 -9.24 -11.91
N GLY A 5 11.52 -7.99 -11.71
CA GLY A 5 12.16 -7.19 -12.76
C GLY A 5 11.35 -6.86 -14.01
N GLY A 6 10.01 -6.87 -13.94
CA GLY A 6 9.17 -6.29 -15.00
C GLY A 6 9.31 -4.76 -15.04
N LYS A 7 9.00 -4.12 -16.16
CA LYS A 7 8.89 -2.66 -16.21
C LYS A 7 7.81 -2.22 -15.23
N ILE A 8 8.16 -1.40 -14.24
CA ILE A 8 7.17 -0.74 -13.39
C ILE A 8 6.61 0.43 -14.21
N ASP A 9 5.43 0.23 -14.75
CA ASP A 9 4.72 1.23 -15.56
C ASP A 9 3.29 1.46 -15.03
N GLU A 10 2.56 2.32 -15.71
CA GLU A 10 1.20 2.69 -15.35
C GLU A 10 0.24 1.51 -15.26
N GLU A 11 0.39 0.52 -16.15
CA GLU A 11 -0.44 -0.69 -16.13
C GLU A 11 -0.22 -1.46 -14.82
N TYR A 12 1.02 -1.56 -14.37
CA TYR A 12 1.34 -2.16 -13.07
C TYR A 12 0.70 -1.39 -11.90
N TYR A 13 0.83 -0.06 -11.87
CA TYR A 13 0.24 0.73 -10.80
C TYR A 13 -1.29 0.66 -10.77
N ASN A 14 -1.94 0.70 -11.93
CA ASN A 14 -3.39 0.55 -12.03
C ASN A 14 -3.84 -0.85 -11.59
N LYS A 15 -3.06 -1.91 -11.80
CA LYS A 15 -3.35 -3.25 -11.24
C LYS A 15 -3.33 -3.27 -9.72
N VAL A 16 -2.41 -2.53 -9.09
CA VAL A 16 -2.33 -2.44 -7.63
C VAL A 16 -3.47 -1.55 -7.08
N LEU A 17 -3.75 -0.42 -7.72
CA LEU A 17 -4.83 0.48 -7.29
C LEU A 17 -6.22 -0.15 -7.39
N LYS A 18 -6.42 -1.14 -8.28
CA LYS A 18 -7.66 -1.93 -8.32
C LYS A 18 -8.00 -2.60 -7.00
N TYR A 19 -7.03 -2.95 -6.15
CA TYR A 19 -7.32 -3.49 -4.81
C TYR A 19 -7.97 -2.45 -3.89
N PHE A 20 -7.82 -1.18 -4.20
CA PHE A 20 -8.45 -0.02 -3.55
C PHE A 20 -9.65 0.52 -4.34
N ASP A 21 -10.16 -0.26 -5.31
CA ASP A 21 -11.29 0.11 -6.16
C ASP A 21 -11.07 1.45 -6.92
N THR A 22 -9.82 1.71 -7.33
CA THR A 22 -9.42 2.94 -8.04
C THR A 22 -8.32 2.67 -9.10
N ASP A 23 -7.96 3.71 -9.87
CA ASP A 23 -6.82 3.75 -10.77
C ASP A 23 -6.23 5.18 -10.84
N LEU A 24 -5.09 5.37 -11.52
CA LEU A 24 -4.42 6.67 -11.60
C LEU A 24 -5.24 7.75 -12.33
N GLU A 25 -6.19 7.39 -13.19
CA GLU A 25 -7.06 8.35 -13.89
C GLU A 25 -8.25 8.77 -13.03
N SER A 26 -8.79 7.85 -12.22
CA SER A 26 -9.93 8.08 -11.36
C SER A 26 -9.59 8.67 -10.00
N LEU A 27 -8.31 8.93 -9.71
CA LEU A 27 -7.92 9.56 -8.44
C LEU A 27 -8.53 10.95 -8.30
N ASP A 28 -9.19 11.16 -7.17
CA ASP A 28 -9.66 12.48 -6.76
C ASP A 28 -8.48 13.32 -6.25
N TRP A 29 -7.85 14.05 -7.17
CA TRP A 29 -6.69 14.89 -6.87
C TRP A 29 -7.01 16.02 -5.90
N GLU A 30 -8.22 16.54 -5.90
CA GLU A 30 -8.65 17.59 -4.96
C GLU A 30 -8.70 17.02 -3.55
N TYR A 31 -9.34 15.86 -3.37
CA TYR A 31 -9.36 15.17 -2.08
C TYR A 31 -7.95 14.81 -1.59
N ILE A 32 -7.09 14.30 -2.48
CA ILE A 32 -5.69 13.98 -2.13
C ILE A 32 -4.93 15.25 -1.72
N GLN A 33 -5.15 16.38 -2.39
CA GLN A 33 -4.51 17.65 -2.07
C GLN A 33 -4.89 18.15 -0.68
N GLU A 34 -6.17 18.04 -0.31
CA GLU A 34 -6.69 18.45 1.00
C GLU A 34 -6.16 17.56 2.14
N ASN A 35 -5.87 16.30 1.84
CA ASN A 35 -5.43 15.29 2.82
C ASN A 35 -3.92 14.97 2.72
N LEU A 36 -3.16 15.84 2.06
CA LEU A 36 -1.73 15.66 1.84
C LEU A 36 -0.97 15.77 3.18
N LYS A 37 -0.20 14.73 3.52
CA LYS A 37 0.65 14.68 4.71
C LYS A 37 2.04 15.25 4.39
N VAL A 38 2.69 15.84 5.38
CA VAL A 38 4.08 16.31 5.30
C VAL A 38 4.86 15.90 6.56
N ASN A 39 6.14 15.57 6.40
CA ASN A 39 7.04 15.23 7.51
C ASN A 39 8.09 16.33 7.70
N ASP A 40 8.87 16.22 8.78
CA ASP A 40 9.92 17.18 9.14
C ASP A 40 11.01 17.34 8.07
N ARG A 41 11.10 16.41 7.11
CA ARG A 41 12.03 16.46 5.98
C ARG A 41 11.43 17.11 4.72
N GLY A 42 10.21 17.64 4.80
CA GLY A 42 9.50 18.23 3.68
C GLY A 42 9.06 17.23 2.61
N THR A 43 8.91 15.94 2.98
CA THR A 43 8.34 14.95 2.07
C THR A 43 6.84 15.05 2.11
N TYR A 44 6.20 15.19 0.95
CA TYR A 44 4.74 15.21 0.81
C TYR A 44 4.25 13.84 0.37
N TRP A 45 3.21 13.32 1.03
CA TRP A 45 2.62 12.04 0.65
C TRP A 45 1.13 11.92 0.95
N TYR A 46 0.50 10.97 0.29
CA TYR A 46 -0.85 10.51 0.57
C TYR A 46 -0.86 8.98 0.59
N GLU A 47 -1.69 8.39 1.44
CA GLU A 47 -1.74 6.95 1.68
C GLU A 47 -3.19 6.46 1.56
N PHE A 48 -3.39 5.45 0.71
CA PHE A 48 -4.62 4.66 0.69
C PHE A 48 -4.38 3.47 1.61
N GLU A 49 -5.23 3.29 2.62
CA GLU A 49 -5.14 2.18 3.56
C GLU A 49 -6.37 1.29 3.43
N LYS A 50 -6.18 -0.03 3.36
CA LYS A 50 -7.27 -1.01 3.33
C LYS A 50 -6.97 -2.18 4.24
N TYR A 51 -7.92 -2.47 5.13
CA TYR A 51 -7.89 -3.61 6.03
C TYR A 51 -8.90 -4.65 5.54
N HIS A 52 -8.42 -5.89 5.34
CA HIS A 52 -9.24 -7.05 4.99
C HIS A 52 -8.94 -8.18 5.97
N ASP A 53 -9.76 -8.33 7.00
CA ASP A 53 -9.56 -9.28 8.09
C ASP A 53 -8.15 -9.11 8.69
N ARG A 54 -7.22 -9.99 8.35
CA ARG A 54 -5.85 -10.00 8.86
C ARG A 54 -4.85 -9.35 7.91
N ILE A 55 -5.27 -8.90 6.74
CA ILE A 55 -4.39 -8.31 5.73
C ILE A 55 -4.53 -6.78 5.77
N TYR A 56 -3.43 -6.09 6.02
CA TYR A 56 -3.29 -4.65 5.83
C TYR A 56 -2.59 -4.39 4.50
N GLN A 57 -3.12 -3.45 3.73
CA GLN A 57 -2.53 -2.99 2.48
C GLN A 57 -2.47 -1.47 2.51
N ASP A 58 -1.32 -0.91 2.20
CA ASP A 58 -1.19 0.51 1.90
C ASP A 58 -0.60 0.76 0.52
N PHE A 59 -1.09 1.83 -0.09
CA PHE A 59 -0.54 2.39 -1.30
C PHE A 59 -0.19 3.85 -1.03
N THR A 60 1.09 4.19 -1.13
CA THR A 60 1.60 5.52 -0.81
C THR A 60 2.06 6.23 -2.07
N LEU A 61 1.52 7.43 -2.30
CA LEU A 61 1.97 8.37 -3.31
C LEU A 61 2.92 9.39 -2.68
N LEU A 62 4.15 9.47 -3.15
CA LEU A 62 5.12 10.50 -2.76
C LEU A 62 5.20 11.57 -3.83
N PHE A 63 5.12 12.84 -3.45
CA PHE A 63 5.14 13.98 -4.38
C PHE A 63 6.48 14.72 -4.35
N LYS A 64 6.79 15.44 -5.43
CA LYS A 64 8.01 16.25 -5.53
C LYS A 64 7.91 17.52 -4.67
N ASP A 65 6.71 18.07 -4.54
CA ASP A 65 6.37 19.26 -3.76
C ASP A 65 4.93 19.14 -3.20
N ASN A 66 4.35 20.24 -2.71
CA ASN A 66 3.03 20.27 -2.07
C ASN A 66 1.84 20.19 -3.04
N GLN A 67 2.06 19.86 -4.31
CA GLN A 67 1.02 19.76 -5.34
C GLN A 67 0.64 18.30 -5.61
N ALA A 68 -0.55 17.90 -5.22
CA ALA A 68 -1.10 16.57 -5.49
C ALA A 68 -1.65 16.50 -6.93
N ARG A 69 -0.80 16.11 -7.87
CA ARG A 69 -1.18 15.84 -9.27
C ARG A 69 -0.33 14.74 -9.88
N ARG A 70 -0.85 14.08 -10.91
CA ARG A 70 -0.27 12.88 -11.54
C ARG A 70 1.19 13.05 -11.99
N ASP A 71 1.50 14.14 -12.68
CA ASP A 71 2.85 14.46 -13.19
C ASP A 71 3.85 14.84 -12.07
N ASN A 72 3.33 15.15 -10.89
CA ASN A 72 4.12 15.55 -9.73
C ASN A 72 4.44 14.38 -8.78
N ILE A 73 3.97 13.18 -9.09
CA ILE A 73 4.37 11.97 -8.38
C ILE A 73 5.87 11.74 -8.56
N LYS A 74 6.59 11.66 -7.44
CA LYS A 74 8.01 11.32 -7.35
C LYS A 74 8.21 9.82 -7.27
N ASN A 75 7.46 9.15 -6.41
CA ASN A 75 7.56 7.71 -6.18
C ASN A 75 6.21 7.15 -5.74
N ILE A 76 6.01 5.86 -5.98
CA ILE A 76 4.84 5.12 -5.56
C ILE A 76 5.31 3.91 -4.78
N MET A 77 4.76 3.71 -3.59
CA MET A 77 5.07 2.57 -2.73
C MET A 77 3.81 1.75 -2.50
N PHE A 78 3.97 0.44 -2.43
CA PHE A 78 2.90 -0.48 -2.06
C PHE A 78 3.44 -1.40 -0.97
N TYR A 79 2.72 -1.51 0.12
CA TYR A 79 3.06 -2.42 1.21
C TYR A 79 1.84 -3.25 1.58
N VAL A 80 2.13 -4.52 1.88
CA VAL A 80 1.13 -5.49 2.31
C VAL A 80 1.71 -6.23 3.51
N ASN A 81 0.92 -6.27 4.56
CA ASN A 81 1.20 -7.01 5.77
C ASN A 81 0.07 -7.99 6.04
N TRP A 82 0.42 -9.18 6.52
CA TRP A 82 -0.52 -10.16 7.03
C TRP A 82 -0.26 -10.41 8.52
N ASP A 83 -1.23 -10.05 9.35
CA ASP A 83 -1.22 -10.34 10.78
C ASP A 83 -1.32 -11.86 11.01
N LYS A 84 -0.30 -12.44 11.65
CA LYS A 84 -0.23 -13.86 11.99
C LYS A 84 -0.99 -14.24 13.26
N ILE A 85 -1.44 -13.28 14.05
CA ILE A 85 -2.20 -13.53 15.26
C ILE A 85 -3.62 -13.93 14.84
N ARG A 86 -3.99 -15.20 15.07
CA ARG A 86 -5.40 -15.61 15.05
C ARG A 86 -5.99 -15.27 16.42
N PRO A 87 -7.21 -14.71 16.51
CA PRO A 87 -8.02 -14.91 17.70
C PRO A 87 -8.02 -16.42 18.02
N LEU A 88 -7.82 -16.81 19.28
CA LEU A 88 -7.89 -18.22 19.68
C LEU A 88 -9.18 -18.84 19.10
N PRO A 89 -9.10 -19.96 18.36
CA PRO A 89 -10.31 -20.59 17.84
C PRO A 89 -11.24 -20.92 19.00
N ALA A 90 -12.43 -20.33 19.00
CA ALA A 90 -13.46 -20.66 19.96
C ALA A 90 -14.11 -21.98 19.54
N GLY A 91 -13.60 -23.10 20.05
CA GLY A 91 -14.18 -24.43 19.84
C GLY A 91 -13.40 -25.33 18.87
N ASN A 92 -13.96 -26.52 18.61
CA ASN A 92 -13.39 -27.72 17.98
C ASN A 92 -12.88 -27.58 16.52
N GLU A 93 -12.34 -26.44 16.14
CA GLU A 93 -11.72 -26.24 14.84
C GLU A 93 -10.26 -26.70 14.92
N GLY A 94 -9.99 -27.79 14.20
CA GLY A 94 -8.79 -28.61 14.23
C GLY A 94 -7.44 -27.89 14.34
N THR A 95 -6.44 -28.66 14.79
CA THR A 95 -5.05 -28.26 15.04
C THR A 95 -4.44 -27.47 13.88
N GLY A 96 -4.61 -26.15 13.90
CA GLY A 96 -4.08 -25.24 12.89
C GLY A 96 -2.60 -24.97 13.12
N PHE A 97 -1.80 -25.07 12.06
CA PHE A 97 -0.36 -24.81 12.09
C PHE A 97 -0.05 -23.37 12.56
N PHE A 98 0.75 -23.26 13.62
CA PHE A 98 1.29 -22.00 14.15
C PHE A 98 2.41 -21.50 13.22
N LEU A 99 2.17 -20.40 12.50
CA LEU A 99 3.15 -19.81 11.56
C LEU A 99 4.01 -18.68 12.18
N GLY A 100 4.00 -18.54 13.52
CA GLY A 100 4.87 -17.63 14.27
C GLY A 100 4.19 -16.34 14.77
N SER A 101 4.91 -15.58 15.59
CA SER A 101 4.45 -14.43 16.38
C SER A 101 4.76 -13.05 15.79
N VAL A 102 5.27 -12.99 14.55
CA VAL A 102 5.68 -11.74 13.89
C VAL A 102 4.96 -11.58 12.55
N PRO A 103 4.37 -10.41 12.26
CA PRO A 103 3.74 -10.13 10.97
C PRO A 103 4.75 -10.34 9.82
N ILE A 104 4.33 -10.98 8.72
CA ILE A 104 5.14 -11.03 7.49
C ILE A 104 4.75 -9.83 6.64
N SER A 105 5.74 -9.00 6.31
CA SER A 105 5.61 -7.90 5.37
C SER A 105 6.22 -8.24 4.02
N CYS A 106 5.58 -7.82 2.93
CA CYS A 106 6.24 -7.64 1.64
C CYS A 106 6.55 -6.15 1.49
N ILE A 107 7.83 -5.80 1.49
CA ILE A 107 8.29 -4.41 1.35
C ILE A 107 9.29 -4.35 0.19
N TYR A 108 9.28 -3.20 -0.49
CA TYR A 108 10.31 -2.65 -1.38
C TYR A 108 10.13 -2.86 -2.89
N PHE A 109 9.69 -1.78 -3.57
CA PHE A 109 9.97 -1.52 -4.98
C PHE A 109 10.64 -0.16 -5.08
N LYS A 110 11.95 -0.16 -5.36
CA LYS A 110 12.69 1.05 -5.69
C LYS A 110 12.71 1.15 -7.20
N LYS A 111 12.19 2.24 -7.75
CA LYS A 111 12.37 2.62 -9.15
C LYS A 111 13.81 3.11 -9.30
N ASP A 112 14.62 2.39 -10.06
CA ASP A 112 15.87 2.92 -10.63
C ASP A 112 15.54 3.77 -11.87
#